data_AF-A0A960ZHV5-F1
#
_entry.id   AF-A0A960ZHV5-F1
#
_cell.length_a   1.000
_cell.length_b   1.000
_cell.length_c   1.000
_cell.angle_alpha   90.00
_cell.angle_beta   90.00
_cell.angle_gamma   90.00
#
_symmetry.space_group_name_H-M   'P 1'
#
loop_
_entity.id
_entity.type
_entity.pdbx_description
1 polymer ?
#
loop_
_entity_poly.entity_id
_entity_poly.type
_entity_poly.pdbx_seq_one_letter_code
_entity_poly.pdbx_strand_id
1 'polypeptide(L)' 'MIKNILVGAWAIVCAIYLVNPGAGVIELIPDNVPFVGNLDEAAATAFLIYALRYFGANILEGRPKKTQ' A
#
# COMPACT_ATOMS: atom_id res chain seq x y z
N MET A 1 -21.49 -2.07 -0.86
CA MET A 1 -21.08 -2.88 0.30
C MET A 1 -19.91 -3.79 -0.04
N ILE A 2 -20.04 -4.74 -0.99
CA ILE A 2 -18.95 -5.63 -1.44
C ILE A 2 -17.67 -4.88 -1.82
N LYS A 3 -17.76 -3.78 -2.58
CA LYS A 3 -16.60 -2.97 -2.96
C LYS A 3 -15.76 -2.50 -1.76
N ASN A 4 -16.42 -2.07 -0.68
CA ASN A 4 -15.72 -1.60 0.52
C ASN A 4 -14.99 -2.75 1.22
N ILE A 5 -15.61 -3.94 1.25
CA ILE A 5 -15.00 -5.14 1.82
C ILE A 5 -13.77 -5.54 1.01
N LEU A 6 -13.86 -5.55 -0.32
CA LEU A 6 -12.74 -5.87 -1.20
C LEU A 6 -11.57 -4.90 -1.04
N VAL A 7 -11.85 -3.59 -1.02
CA VAL A 7 -10.81 -2.56 -0.83
C VAL A 7 -10.17 -2.68 0.56
N GLY A 8 -10.97 -2.94 1.60
CA GLY A 8 -10.45 -3.15 2.95
C GLY A 8 -9.58 -4.41 3.08
N ALA A 9 -10.00 -5.52 2.48
CA ALA A 9 -9.23 -6.75 2.45
C ALA A 9 -7.88 -6.55 1.73
N TRP A 10 -7.88 -5.87 0.59
CA TRP A 10 -6.64 -5.54 -0.13
C TRP A 10 -5.71 -4.63 0.68
N ALA A 11 -6.25 -3.63 1.38
CA ALA A 11 -5.45 -2.78 2.26
C ALA A 11 -4.73 -3.59 3.35
N ILE A 12 -5.40 -4.58 3.95
CA ILE A 12 -4.80 -5.46 4.96
C ILE A 12 -3.68 -6.30 4.34
N VAL A 13 -3.90 -6.88 3.16
CA VAL A 13 -2.87 -7.66 2.45
C VAL A 13 -1.63 -6.81 2.15
N CYS A 14 -1.82 -5.59 1.61
CA CYS A 14 -0.71 -4.67 1.35
C CYS A 14 0.03 -4.29 2.64
N ALA A 15 -0.68 -4.03 3.74
CA ALA A 15 -0.05 -3.71 5.02
C ALA A 15 0.78 -4.87 5.57
N ILE A 16 0.26 -6.11 5.53
CA ILE A 16 1.00 -7.30 5.95
C ILE A 16 2.24 -7.51 5.08
N TYR A 17 2.09 -7.36 3.77
CA TYR A 17 3.19 -7.49 2.83
C TYR A 17 4.31 -6.46 3.10
N LEU A 18 3.95 -5.19 3.32
CA LEU A 18 4.91 -4.11 3.63
C LEU A 18 5.57 -4.25 5.00
N VAL A 19 4.91 -4.86 5.97
CA VAL A 19 5.53 -5.23 7.26
C VAL A 19 6.64 -6.27 7.05
N ASN A 20 6.62 -7.00 5.93
CA ASN A 20 7.59 -8.01 5.54
C ASN A 20 7.91 -8.98 6.71
N PRO A 21 6.93 -9.72 7.24
CA PRO A 21 7.14 -10.63 8.37
C PRO A 21 8.09 -11.79 8.04
N GLY A 22 8.33 -12.05 6.75
CA GLY A 22 9.31 -13.03 6.27
C GLY A 22 10.75 -12.51 6.28
N ALA A 23 11.00 -11.25 6.61
CA ALA A 23 12.31 -10.61 6.66
C ALA A 23 13.16 -10.81 5.39
N GLY A 24 12.53 -10.81 4.21
CA GLY A 24 13.21 -11.06 2.93
C GLY A 24 13.59 -12.53 2.64
N VAL A 25 13.14 -13.48 3.48
CA VAL A 25 13.36 -14.93 3.25
C VAL A 25 12.37 -15.49 2.21
N ILE A 26 11.22 -14.84 2.03
CA ILE A 26 10.18 -15.21 1.08
C ILE A 26 9.92 -14.00 0.18
N GLU A 27 10.75 -13.83 -0.84
CA GLU A 27 10.60 -12.78 -1.86
C GLU A 27 10.03 -13.40 -3.14
N LEU A 28 8.96 -12.79 -3.67
CA LEU A 28 8.33 -13.21 -4.92
C LEU A 28 9.15 -12.74 -6.14
N ILE A 29 9.88 -11.64 -5.99
CA ILE A 29 10.75 -11.04 -7.00
C ILE A 29 12.15 -10.89 -6.40
N PRO A 30 13.22 -11.29 -7.12
CA PRO A 30 14.59 -11.14 -6.63
C PRO A 30 14.94 -9.65 -6.46
N ASP A 31 15.15 -9.25 -5.20
CA ASP A 31 15.22 -7.86 -4.76
C ASP A 31 16.61 -7.19 -4.92
N ASN A 32 17.51 -7.87 -5.64
CA ASN A 32 18.93 -7.55 -5.75
C ASN A 32 19.33 -6.86 -7.07
N VAL A 33 18.34 -6.41 -7.86
CA VAL A 33 18.61 -5.69 -9.11
C VAL A 33 18.72 -4.18 -8.83
N PRO A 34 19.90 -3.55 -9.02
CA PRO A 34 20.02 -2.11 -8.86
C PRO A 34 19.02 -1.39 -9.79
N PHE A 35 18.41 -0.31 -9.29
CA PHE A 35 17.33 0.51 -9.91
C PHE A 35 15.91 -0.10 -9.96
N VAL A 36 15.74 -1.41 -9.80
CA VAL A 36 14.42 -2.09 -9.91
C VAL A 36 14.02 -2.81 -8.61
N GLY A 37 14.97 -2.99 -7.67
CA GLY A 37 14.68 -3.55 -6.35
C GLY A 37 13.51 -2.83 -5.64
N ASN A 38 12.67 -3.64 -5.01
CA ASN A 38 11.48 -3.31 -4.23
C ASN A 38 10.30 -2.68 -5.00
N LEU A 39 10.15 -2.99 -6.30
CA LEU A 39 9.07 -2.43 -7.11
C LEU A 39 7.68 -2.91 -6.63
N ASP A 40 7.59 -4.15 -6.17
CA ASP A 40 6.39 -4.74 -5.60
C ASP A 40 6.01 -4.09 -4.26
N GLU A 41 6.97 -3.72 -3.42
CA GLU A 41 6.76 -2.93 -2.20
C GLU A 41 6.32 -1.51 -2.53
N ALA A 42 6.91 -0.88 -3.56
CA ALA A 42 6.45 0.42 -4.05
C ALA A 42 5.00 0.36 -4.55
N ALA A 43 4.64 -0.71 -5.27
CA ALA A 43 3.27 -0.95 -5.72
C ALA A 43 2.33 -1.19 -4.53
N ALA A 44 2.71 -2.04 -3.57
CA ALA A 44 1.94 -2.31 -2.36
C ALA A 44 1.73 -1.04 -1.53
N THR A 45 2.74 -0.17 -1.45
CA THR A 45 2.65 1.15 -0.80
C THR A 45 1.67 2.06 -1.51
N ALA A 46 1.78 2.17 -2.84
CA ALA A 46 0.85 2.98 -3.63
C ALA A 46 -0.60 2.49 -3.45
N PHE A 47 -0.84 1.18 -3.56
CA PHE A 47 -2.16 0.58 -3.36
C PHE A 47 -2.71 0.85 -1.95
N LEU A 48 -1.89 0.71 -0.92
CA LEU A 48 -2.29 0.98 0.45
C LEU A 48 -2.71 2.44 0.65
N ILE A 49 -1.95 3.40 0.11
CA ILE A 49 -2.29 4.83 0.15
C ILE A 49 -3.63 5.09 -0.56
N TYR A 50 -3.83 4.52 -1.75
CA TYR A 50 -5.09 4.68 -2.48
C TYR A 50 -6.27 4.06 -1.74
N ALA A 51 -6.10 2.89 -1.11
CA ALA A 51 -7.13 2.24 -0.32
C ALA A 51 -7.49 3.05 0.93
N LEU A 52 -6.50 3.64 1.61
CA LEU A 52 -6.73 4.52 2.76
C LEU A 52 -7.48 5.80 2.34
N ARG A 53 -7.12 6.39 1.20
CA ARG A 53 -7.85 7.52 0.61
C ARG A 53 -9.27 7.17 0.22
N TYR A 54 -9.53 5.95 -0.25
CA TYR A 54 -10.88 5.45 -0.54
C TYR A 54 -11.78 5.48 0.71
N PHE A 55 -11.21 5.24 1.90
CA PHE A 55 -11.91 5.35 3.19
C PHE A 55 -11.88 6.76 3.81
N GLY A 56 -11.34 7.76 3.10
CA GLY A 56 -11.29 9.14 3.56
C GLY A 56 -10.06 9.50 4.40
N ALA A 57 -9.13 8.56 4.62
CA ALA A 57 -7.85 8.84 5.26
C ALA A 57 -6.89 9.43 4.21
N ASN A 58 -6.76 10.76 4.20
CA ASN A 58 -5.88 11.45 3.25
C ASN A 58 -4.51 11.74 3.88
N ILE A 59 -3.65 10.73 3.91
CA ILE A 59 -2.39 10.73 4.66
C ILE A 59 -1.30 11.56 3.95
N LEU A 60 -1.47 11.79 2.64
CA LEU A 60 -0.57 12.62 1.83
C LEU A 60 -0.98 14.10 1.80
N GLU A 61 -2.10 14.47 2.42
CA GLU A 61 -2.66 15.82 2.33
C GLU A 61 -2.28 16.63 3.58
N GLY A 62 -1.17 17.37 3.50
CA GLY A 62 -0.82 18.42 4.46
C GLY A 62 -1.55 19.75 4.20
N ARG A 63 -2.61 19.77 3.39
CA ARG A 63 -3.35 21.00 3.08
C ARG A 63 -4.75 20.97 3.70
N PRO A 64 -5.15 22.02 4.45
CA PRO A 64 -6.51 22.15 4.88
C PRO A 64 -7.43 22.19 3.66
N LYS A 65 -8.51 21.41 3.69
CA LYS A 65 -9.57 21.50 2.69
C LYS A 65 -10.06 22.95 2.68
N LYS A 66 -9.96 23.64 1.53
CA LYS A 66 -10.79 24.81 1.30
C LYS A 66 -12.23 24.31 1.25
N THR A 67 -12.97 24.55 2.32
CA THR A 67 -14.42 24.53 2.35
C THR A 67 -14.91 25.37 1.18
N GLN A 68 -15.64 24.73 0.25
CA GLN A 68 -16.56 25.45 -0.62
C GLN A 68 -17.80 25.79 0.17
#